data_AF-D4VKR7-F1
#
_entry.id   AF-D4VKR7-F1
#
_cell.length_a   1.000
_cell.length_b   1.000
_cell.length_c   1.000
_cell.angle_alpha   90.00
_cell.angle_beta   90.00
_cell.angle_gamma   90.00
#
_symmetry.space_group_name_H-M   'P 1'
#
loop_
_entity.id
_entity.type
_entity.pdbx_description
1 polymer ?
#
loop_
_entity_poly.entity_id
_entity_poly.type
_entity_poly.pdbx_seq_one_letter_code
_entity_poly.pdbx_strand_id
1 'polypeptide(L)'
;MLQPSPVEKIPDGPTTPEVAYQMVKDETFAQTQPRLNLATFVTTYMDEYATKLMNEAININYIDETEYPRIAVMNGKCINIVANLWNSPEKRYLENRCFGYRFFRSMYVGWCSCLVALAQEKTSTGQTV
;
A
#
# COMPACT_ATOMS: atom_id res chain seq x y z
N MET A 1 -18.57 35.31 10.81
CA MET A 1 -19.49 35.07 9.67
C MET A 1 -19.27 33.63 9.21
N LEU A 2 -20.32 32.80 9.24
CA LEU A 2 -20.30 31.41 8.80
C LEU A 2 -20.38 31.39 7.26
N GLN A 3 -19.25 31.55 6.57
CA GLN A 3 -19.22 31.23 5.14
C GLN A 3 -19.18 29.71 4.98
N PRO A 4 -19.98 29.13 4.08
CA PRO A 4 -19.92 27.70 3.80
C PRO A 4 -18.58 27.34 3.16
N SER A 5 -18.16 26.09 3.34
CA SER A 5 -16.97 25.55 2.70
C SER A 5 -17.04 25.68 1.17
N PRO A 6 -15.94 26.06 0.49
CA PRO A 6 -15.91 26.22 -0.96
C PRO A 6 -16.07 24.88 -1.69
N VAL A 7 -16.88 24.86 -2.76
CA VAL A 7 -17.21 23.63 -3.49
C VAL A 7 -16.62 23.59 -4.91
N GLU A 8 -16.57 24.71 -5.61
CA GLU A 8 -16.24 24.74 -7.06
C GLU A 8 -14.91 25.43 -7.40
N LYS A 9 -14.56 26.49 -6.65
CA LYS A 9 -13.36 27.30 -6.91
C LYS A 9 -12.54 27.50 -5.65
N ILE A 10 -11.23 27.69 -5.84
CA ILE A 10 -10.34 28.14 -4.76
C ILE A 10 -10.81 29.54 -4.32
N PRO A 11 -10.98 29.79 -3.01
CA PRO A 11 -11.35 31.11 -2.52
C PRO A 11 -10.35 32.19 -2.92
N ASP A 12 -10.87 33.38 -3.27
CA ASP A 12 -10.05 34.52 -3.69
C ASP A 12 -9.22 35.13 -2.54
N GLY A 13 -9.59 34.85 -1.28
CA GLY A 13 -8.93 35.36 -0.08
C GLY A 13 -8.56 34.25 0.92
N PRO A 14 -7.51 34.47 1.75
CA PRO A 14 -7.11 33.50 2.76
C PRO A 14 -8.11 33.44 3.91
N THR A 15 -8.21 32.28 4.54
CA THR A 15 -8.96 32.03 5.79
C THR A 15 -7.99 31.68 6.90
N THR A 16 -8.33 31.92 8.17
CA THR A 16 -7.45 31.54 9.28
C THR A 16 -7.34 30.02 9.39
N PRO A 17 -6.18 29.48 9.82
CA PRO A 17 -5.97 28.04 9.93
C PRO A 17 -7.01 27.32 10.80
N GLU A 18 -7.47 27.95 11.87
CA GLU A 18 -8.43 27.38 12.83
C GLU A 18 -9.81 27.21 12.19
N VAL A 19 -10.25 28.20 11.42
CA VAL A 19 -11.52 28.16 10.71
C VAL A 19 -11.46 27.12 9.60
N ALA A 20 -10.37 27.08 8.83
CA ALA A 20 -10.17 26.07 7.80
C ALA A 20 -10.14 24.64 8.37
N TYR A 21 -9.44 24.43 9.49
CA TYR A 21 -9.42 23.14 10.20
C TYR A 21 -10.81 22.72 10.65
N GLN A 22 -11.58 23.64 11.27
CA GLN A 22 -12.92 23.33 11.76
C GLN A 22 -13.88 23.01 10.60
N MET A 23 -13.82 23.76 9.50
CA MET A 23 -14.62 23.50 8.30
C MET A 23 -14.41 22.08 7.78
N VAL A 24 -13.16 21.66 7.56
CA VAL A 24 -12.84 20.32 7.07
C VAL A 24 -13.24 19.25 8.09
N LYS A 25 -13.04 19.51 9.38
CA LYS A 25 -13.42 18.58 10.46
C LYS A 25 -14.92 18.35 10.53
N ASP A 26 -15.72 19.39 10.34
CA ASP A 26 -17.18 19.30 10.36
C ASP A 26 -17.70 18.52 9.16
N GLU A 27 -17.08 18.68 7.98
CA GLU A 27 -17.43 17.90 6.77
C GLU A 27 -16.99 16.44 6.86
N THR A 28 -15.82 16.19 7.42
CA THR A 28 -15.26 14.84 7.59
C THR A 28 -15.81 14.12 8.82
N PHE A 29 -16.73 14.75 9.57
CA PHE A 29 -17.37 14.15 10.72
C PHE A 29 -18.09 12.86 10.28
N ALA A 30 -17.57 11.72 10.74
CA ALA A 30 -18.01 10.43 10.28
C ALA A 30 -19.49 10.20 10.64
N GLN A 31 -20.34 10.05 9.61
CA GLN A 31 -21.75 9.73 9.79
C GLN A 31 -21.97 8.37 10.45
N THR A 32 -20.99 7.48 10.36
CA THR A 32 -20.99 6.15 10.98
C THR A 32 -19.64 5.87 11.61
N GLN A 33 -19.62 5.23 12.78
CA GLN A 33 -18.38 4.81 13.42
C GLN A 33 -17.70 3.72 12.58
N PRO A 34 -16.46 3.89 12.09
CA PRO A 34 -15.79 2.90 11.25
C PRO A 34 -15.73 1.50 11.85
N ARG A 35 -15.61 1.39 13.18
CA ARG A 35 -15.62 0.11 13.91
C ARG A 35 -16.94 -0.68 13.80
N LEU A 36 -18.03 -0.04 13.39
CA LEU A 36 -19.33 -0.67 13.17
C LEU A 36 -19.56 -1.04 11.70
N ASN A 37 -18.62 -0.70 10.81
CA ASN A 37 -18.71 -1.06 9.40
C ASN A 37 -18.31 -2.53 9.20
N LEU A 38 -19.32 -3.40 9.07
CA LEU A 38 -19.13 -4.84 8.82
C LEU A 38 -19.03 -5.18 7.33
N ALA A 39 -19.16 -4.19 6.43
CA ALA A 39 -19.15 -4.40 4.99
C ALA A 39 -17.75 -4.27 4.36
N THR A 40 -16.73 -3.89 5.14
CA THR A 40 -15.35 -3.70 4.65
C THR A 40 -14.40 -4.76 5.22
N PHE A 41 -13.38 -5.10 4.42
CA PHE A 41 -12.25 -5.91 4.86
C PHE A 41 -11.05 -5.07 5.35
N VAL A 42 -11.16 -3.73 5.27
CA VAL A 42 -10.09 -2.81 5.69
C VAL A 42 -10.04 -2.70 7.21
N THR A 43 -8.83 -2.68 7.77
CA THR A 43 -8.60 -2.51 9.21
C THR A 43 -9.08 -1.12 9.70
N THR A 44 -9.99 -1.10 10.67
CA THR A 44 -10.54 0.14 11.26
C THR A 44 -10.02 0.44 12.67
N TYR A 45 -9.07 -0.35 13.18
CA TYR A 45 -8.47 -0.20 14.50
C TYR A 45 -6.99 -0.54 14.47
N MET A 46 -6.19 0.28 15.17
CA MET A 46 -4.75 0.08 15.37
C MET A 46 -4.43 0.47 16.81
N ASP A 47 -3.38 -0.10 17.39
CA ASP A 47 -2.93 0.27 18.73
C ASP A 47 -2.34 1.69 18.76
N GLU A 48 -2.14 2.22 19.97
CA GLU A 48 -1.64 3.59 20.15
C GLU A 48 -0.20 3.76 19.67
N TYR A 49 0.63 2.73 19.72
CA TYR A 49 2.03 2.80 19.31
C TYR A 49 2.15 2.79 17.79
N ALA A 50 1.36 1.95 17.10
CA ALA A 50 1.25 1.98 15.64
C ALA A 50 0.78 3.35 15.14
N THR A 51 -0.22 3.95 15.79
CA THR A 51 -0.72 5.28 15.44
C THR A 51 0.35 6.37 15.64
N LYS A 52 1.11 6.30 16.75
CA LYS A 52 2.22 7.23 17.01
C LYS A 52 3.31 7.12 15.94
N LEU A 53 3.76 5.90 15.63
CA LEU A 53 4.77 5.65 14.61
C LEU A 53 4.34 6.16 13.22
N MET A 54 3.08 5.99 12.84
CA MET A 54 2.56 6.53 11.59
C MET A 54 2.60 8.05 11.53
N ASN A 55 2.23 8.74 12.62
CA ASN A 55 2.29 10.20 12.68
C ASN A 55 3.73 10.72 12.65
N GLU A 56 4.67 10.04 13.29
CA GLU A 56 6.10 10.36 13.23
C GLU A 56 6.68 10.15 11.82
N ALA A 57 6.18 9.15 11.09
CA ALA A 57 6.63 8.79 9.75
C ALA A 57 5.93 9.57 8.61
N ILE A 58 5.00 10.47 8.89
CA ILE A 58 4.14 11.11 7.87
C ILE A 58 4.92 11.91 6.80
N ASN A 59 6.10 12.42 7.17
CA ASN A 59 6.95 13.22 6.27
C ASN A 59 8.02 12.37 5.56
N ILE A 60 8.05 11.05 5.78
CA ILE A 60 9.03 10.16 5.17
C ILE A 60 8.55 9.77 3.78
N ASN A 61 9.37 10.08 2.76
CA ASN A 61 9.08 9.68 1.40
C ASN A 61 9.56 8.25 1.11
N TYR A 62 8.63 7.29 1.05
CA TYR A 62 8.96 5.88 0.90
C TYR A 62 9.70 5.53 -0.42
N ILE A 63 9.44 6.25 -1.52
CA ILE A 63 10.07 5.94 -2.82
C ILE A 63 11.55 6.37 -2.87
N ASP A 64 11.95 7.28 -1.98
CA ASP A 64 13.33 7.76 -1.94
C ASP A 64 14.23 6.84 -1.12
N GLU A 65 14.68 5.77 -1.76
CA GLU A 65 15.61 4.81 -1.15
C GLU A 65 17.00 5.41 -0.88
N THR A 66 17.35 6.55 -1.51
CA THR A 66 18.67 7.19 -1.36
C THR A 66 18.76 8.01 -0.08
N GLU A 67 17.69 8.74 0.24
CA GLU A 67 17.59 9.52 1.48
C GLU A 67 17.25 8.63 2.69
N TYR A 68 16.46 7.57 2.48
CA TYR A 68 15.95 6.70 3.55
C TYR A 68 16.35 5.23 3.39
N PRO A 69 17.66 4.89 3.30
CA PRO A 69 18.10 3.53 3.02
C PRO A 69 17.68 2.51 4.09
N ARG A 70 17.50 2.96 5.34
CA ARG A 70 17.03 2.11 6.44
C ARG A 70 15.58 1.66 6.27
N ILE A 71 14.73 2.49 5.65
CA ILE A 71 13.31 2.16 5.41
C ILE A 71 13.21 1.10 4.32
N ALA A 72 14.02 1.20 3.26
CA ALA A 72 14.11 0.18 2.22
C ALA A 72 14.52 -1.19 2.80
N VAL A 73 15.54 -1.21 3.66
CA VAL A 73 15.98 -2.44 4.36
C VAL A 73 14.88 -2.98 5.27
N MET A 74 14.19 -2.12 6.02
CA MET A 74 13.07 -2.52 6.87
C MET A 74 11.94 -3.16 6.05
N ASN A 75 11.57 -2.56 4.92
CA ASN A 75 10.55 -3.13 4.04
C ASN A 75 10.99 -4.51 3.48
N GLY A 76 12.27 -4.64 3.10
CA GLY A 76 12.84 -5.93 2.70
C GLY A 76 12.67 -7.02 3.77
N LYS A 77 12.80 -6.67 5.06
CA LYS A 77 12.51 -7.60 6.17
C LYS A 77 11.03 -8.01 6.21
N CYS A 78 10.10 -7.06 6.07
CA CYS A 78 8.66 -7.35 6.04
C CYS A 78 8.31 -8.32 4.91
N ILE A 79 8.85 -8.09 3.71
CA ILE A 79 8.65 -8.98 2.57
C ILE A 79 9.20 -10.38 2.84
N ASN A 80 10.40 -10.50 3.42
CA ASN A 80 10.98 -11.80 3.77
C ASN A 80 10.10 -12.56 4.78
N ILE A 81 9.51 -11.86 5.76
CA ILE A 81 8.58 -12.46 6.73
C ILE A 81 7.35 -13.02 6.02
N VAL A 82 6.74 -12.25 5.11
CA VAL A 82 5.56 -12.70 4.34
C VAL A 82 5.91 -13.84 3.37
N ALA A 83 7.06 -13.78 2.71
CA ALA A 83 7.51 -14.84 1.81
C ALA A 83 7.74 -16.17 2.55
N ASN A 84 8.30 -16.11 3.77
CA ASN A 84 8.44 -17.27 4.63
C ASN A 84 7.08 -17.79 5.11
N LEU A 85 6.13 -16.91 5.42
CA LEU A 85 4.76 -17.29 5.79
C LEU A 85 4.06 -18.09 4.67
N TRP A 86 4.37 -17.80 3.40
CA TRP A 86 3.83 -18.52 2.24
C TRP A 86 4.69 -19.69 1.75
N ASN A 87 5.72 -20.12 2.50
CA ASN A 87 6.60 -21.23 2.13
C ASN A 87 7.23 -21.11 0.73
N SER A 88 7.61 -19.89 0.33
CA SER A 88 8.22 -19.67 -0.98
C SER A 88 9.52 -20.48 -1.16
N PRO A 89 9.75 -21.15 -2.30
CA PRO A 89 10.94 -21.97 -2.55
C PRO A 89 12.22 -21.13 -2.67
N GLU A 90 12.10 -19.83 -2.95
CA GLU A 90 13.22 -18.90 -3.08
C GLU A 90 13.63 -18.37 -1.69
N LYS A 91 14.23 -19.26 -0.87
CA LYS A 91 14.76 -18.93 0.48
C LYS A 91 15.96 -17.98 0.46
N ARG A 92 16.43 -17.58 -0.72
CA ARG A 92 17.68 -16.84 -0.88
C ARG A 92 17.35 -15.36 -0.78
N TYR A 93 17.78 -14.79 0.36
CA TYR A 93 17.87 -13.37 0.68
C TYR A 93 17.40 -12.48 -0.48
N LEU A 94 16.24 -11.87 -0.32
CA LEU A 94 15.91 -10.65 -1.05
C LEU A 94 16.90 -9.58 -0.56
N GLU A 95 18.16 -9.70 -1.00
CA GLU A 95 19.27 -8.80 -0.72
C GLU A 95 18.86 -7.44 -1.21
N ASN A 96 18.47 -6.56 -0.30
CA ASN A 96 18.66 -5.10 -0.20
C ASN A 96 18.84 -4.27 -1.50
N ARG A 97 18.36 -4.74 -2.65
CA ARG A 97 18.56 -4.14 -3.95
C ARG A 97 17.20 -3.89 -4.57
N CYS A 98 16.79 -2.63 -4.44
CA CYS A 98 15.83 -1.90 -5.27
C CYS A 98 14.62 -2.75 -5.68
N PHE A 99 13.67 -2.85 -4.75
CA PHE A 99 12.57 -3.80 -4.79
C PHE A 99 11.46 -3.43 -5.78
N GLY A 100 11.47 -2.21 -6.35
CA GLY A 100 10.41 -1.76 -7.26
C GLY A 100 10.32 -2.55 -8.56
N TYR A 101 11.45 -2.84 -9.22
CA TYR A 101 11.44 -3.35 -10.60
C TYR A 101 11.52 -4.88 -10.71
N ARG A 102 12.16 -5.55 -9.75
CA ARG A 102 12.45 -6.99 -9.84
C ARG A 102 11.34 -7.88 -9.29
N PHE A 103 10.59 -7.42 -8.29
CA PHE A 103 9.45 -8.16 -7.74
C PHE A 103 8.32 -8.29 -8.78
N PHE A 104 7.95 -7.19 -9.44
CA PHE A 104 6.98 -7.23 -10.53
C PHE A 104 7.45 -8.07 -11.72
N ARG A 105 8.74 -7.98 -12.10
CA ARG A 105 9.29 -8.83 -13.18
C ARG A 105 9.29 -10.32 -12.79
N SER A 106 9.64 -10.67 -11.55
CA SER A 106 9.64 -12.07 -11.11
C SER A 106 8.22 -12.65 -11.05
N MET A 107 7.24 -11.86 -10.59
CA MET A 107 5.84 -12.26 -10.57
C MET A 107 5.26 -12.42 -11.99
N TYR A 108 5.58 -11.50 -12.91
CA TYR A 108 5.16 -11.60 -14.31
C TYR A 108 5.85 -12.75 -15.05
N VAL A 109 7.15 -12.95 -14.86
CA VAL A 109 7.91 -14.02 -15.51
C VAL A 109 7.49 -15.38 -14.95
N GLY A 110 7.29 -15.51 -13.64
CA GLY A 110 6.77 -16.74 -13.02
C GLY A 110 5.38 -17.10 -13.52
N TRP A 111 4.48 -16.13 -13.62
CA TRP A 111 3.13 -16.33 -14.19
C TRP A 111 3.19 -16.72 -15.68
N CYS A 112 4.01 -16.04 -16.48
CA CYS A 112 4.20 -16.39 -17.90
C CYS A 112 4.81 -17.77 -18.08
N SER A 113 5.81 -18.17 -17.27
CA SER A 113 6.40 -19.51 -17.35
C SER A 113 5.40 -20.61 -16.99
N CYS A 114 4.54 -20.37 -15.99
CA CYS A 114 3.49 -21.32 -15.62
C CYS A 114 2.40 -21.42 -16.71
N LEU A 115 1.99 -20.30 -17.31
CA LEU A 115 1.09 -20.29 -18.46
C LEU A 115 1.68 -20.98 -19.70
N VAL A 116 2.96 -20.78 -19.98
CA VAL A 116 3.66 -21.43 -21.10
C VAL A 116 3.78 -22.94 -20.85
N ALA A 117 4.08 -23.36 -19.62
CA ALA A 117 4.10 -24.79 -19.26
C ALA A 117 2.72 -25.44 -19.43
N LEU A 118 1.65 -24.79 -18.96
CA LEU A 118 0.27 -25.26 -19.13
C LEU A 118 -0.19 -25.26 -20.60
N ALA A 119 0.33 -24.35 -21.43
CA ALA A 119 0.06 -24.34 -22.86
C ALA A 119 0.79 -25.47 -23.60
N GLN A 120 2.01 -25.82 -23.20
CA GLN A 120 2.78 -26.93 -23.77
C GLN A 120 2.17 -28.30 -23.45
N GLU A 121 1.60 -28.46 -22.25
CA GLU A 121 0.91 -29.68 -21.80
C GLU A 121 -0.37 -29.98 -22.60
N LYS A 122 -1.07 -28.94 -23.07
CA LYS A 122 -2.28 -29.09 -23.91
C LYS A 122 -1.96 -29.39 -25.38
N THR A 123 -0.76 -29.06 -25.87
CA THR A 123 -0.33 -29.41 -27.23
C THR A 123 0.19 -30.85 -27.36
N SER A 124 0.71 -31.44 -26.28
CA SER A 124 1.26 -32.81 -26.30
C SER A 124 0.21 -33.91 -26.05
N THR A 125 -0.97 -33.57 -25.50
CA THR A 125 -2.07 -34.51 -25.27
C THR A 125 -3.09 -34.57 -26.42
N GLY A 126 -2.88 -33.81 -27.50
CA GLY A 126 -3.77 -33.74 -28.67
C GLY A 126 -3.32 -34.55 -29.91
N GLN A 127 -2.24 -35.33 -29.83
CA GLN A 127 -1.77 -36.20 -30.92
C GLN A 127 -1.45 -37.61 -30.41
N THR A 128 -2.50 -38.41 -30.25
CA THR A 128 -2.43 -39.87 -30.39
C THR A 128 -3.71 -40.31 -31.10
N VAL A 129 -3.62 -40.50 -32.42
CA VAL A 129 -4.30 -41.60 -33.11
C VAL A 129 -3.51 -42.85 -32.81
#